data_AF-A0A401W0S0-F1
#
_entry.id   AF-A0A401W0S0-F1
#
_cell.length_a   1.000
_cell.length_b   1.000
_cell.length_c   1.000
_cell.angle_alpha   90.00
_cell.angle_beta   90.00
_cell.angle_gamma   90.00
#
_symmetry.space_group_name_H-M   'P 1'
#
loop_
_entity.id
_entity.type
_entity.pdbx_description
1 polymer ?
#
loop_
_entity_poly.entity_id
_entity_poly.type
_entity_poly.pdbx_seq_one_letter_code
_entity_poly.pdbx_strand_id
1 'polypeptide(L)'
;MSDTVRNDKDLHDRLADRITSQADEHESGARPHLRRSRAGLGRTRGRGSMAAAVEGGAEKILRAIEEAEEQLHKHLHDVSKGVRIMGENHARNDKNIETMLNGIVDRSRTQDGIRDGGGIGKDRPDPTKDAHDVTLEWKPGMPKQAFERKAKALQRLGEEGQLFKYKGKTEDYRDKEITKKYKGALEALIRRNHKDDPEFAEEAAVAARKMQPDHVNELQTGGPDAWRNLRMLDRTTNFEIGTQQIRPQIRDLPDGNPIRIDIKWWPDD
;
A
#
# COMPACT_ATOMS: atom_id res chain seq x y z
N MET A 1 8.78 16.72 1.06
CA MET A 1 7.89 15.57 0.77
C MET A 1 6.69 16.16 0.05
N SER A 2 6.43 15.75 -1.19
CA SER A 2 5.38 16.37 -1.99
C SER A 2 3.99 15.98 -1.48
N ASP A 3 3.14 16.97 -1.25
CA ASP A 3 1.72 16.85 -0.85
C ASP A 3 0.83 16.17 -1.91
N THR A 4 1.39 15.48 -2.91
CA THR A 4 0.73 15.27 -4.20
C THR A 4 -0.21 14.07 -4.31
N VAL A 5 -0.42 13.24 -3.27
CA VAL A 5 -1.43 12.17 -3.37
C VAL A 5 -2.07 11.85 -2.01
N ARG A 6 -2.60 12.85 -1.31
CA ARG A 6 -3.65 12.60 -0.32
C ARG A 6 -4.99 12.70 -1.05
N ASN A 7 -5.75 11.61 -1.04
CA ASN A 7 -7.05 11.56 -1.66
C ASN A 7 -8.02 12.37 -0.79
N ASP A 8 -8.40 13.56 -1.26
CA ASP A 8 -9.19 14.50 -0.49
C ASP A 8 -10.68 14.21 -0.66
N LYS A 9 -11.31 13.71 0.41
CA LYS A 9 -12.76 13.46 0.45
C LYS A 9 -13.55 14.73 0.10
N ASP A 10 -13.07 15.90 0.52
CA ASP A 10 -13.76 17.16 0.32
C ASP A 10 -13.75 17.57 -1.16
N LEU A 11 -12.77 17.11 -1.94
CA LEU A 11 -12.76 17.29 -3.40
C LEU A 11 -13.82 16.40 -4.08
N HIS A 12 -13.97 15.15 -3.64
CA HIS A 12 -15.03 14.26 -4.14
C HIS A 12 -16.42 14.79 -3.81
N ASP A 13 -16.63 15.25 -2.58
CA ASP A 13 -17.91 15.83 -2.17
C ASP A 13 -18.24 17.08 -3.01
N ARG A 14 -17.27 18.00 -3.19
CA ARG A 14 -17.44 19.20 -4.03
C ARG A 14 -17.71 18.87 -5.49
N LEU A 15 -17.07 17.84 -6.04
CA LEU A 15 -17.32 17.38 -7.41
C LEU A 15 -18.73 16.80 -7.54
N ALA A 16 -19.15 15.96 -6.58
CA ALA A 16 -20.49 15.40 -6.55
C ALA A 16 -21.57 16.49 -6.46
N ASP A 17 -21.36 17.49 -5.60
CA ASP A 17 -22.28 18.64 -5.47
C ASP A 17 -22.40 19.42 -6.77
N ARG A 18 -21.28 19.65 -7.48
CA ARG A 18 -21.28 20.31 -8.78
C ARG A 18 -22.06 19.51 -9.83
N ILE A 19 -21.88 18.18 -9.87
CA ILE A 19 -22.58 17.31 -10.81
C ILE A 19 -24.09 17.32 -10.52
N THR A 20 -24.49 17.23 -9.25
CA THR A 20 -25.90 17.34 -8.85
C THR A 20 -26.49 18.69 -9.23
N SER A 21 -25.79 19.79 -8.92
CA SER A 21 -26.24 21.14 -9.26
C SER A 21 -26.44 21.31 -10.78
N GLN A 22 -25.54 20.75 -11.60
CA GLN A 22 -25.71 20.78 -13.06
C GLN A 22 -26.89 19.93 -13.52
N ALA A 23 -27.14 18.77 -12.89
CA ALA A 23 -28.32 17.95 -13.19
C ALA A 23 -29.62 18.73 -12.92
N ASP A 24 -29.70 19.38 -11.74
CA ASP A 24 -30.85 20.20 -11.32
C ASP A 24 -31.03 21.43 -12.24
N GLU A 25 -29.95 22.09 -12.65
CA GLU A 25 -29.98 23.22 -13.59
C GLU A 25 -30.48 22.78 -14.98
N HIS A 26 -30.04 21.62 -15.47
CA HIS A 26 -30.53 21.06 -16.73
C HIS A 26 -32.01 20.74 -16.66
N GLU A 27 -32.47 20.09 -15.59
CA GLU A 27 -33.87 19.72 -15.40
C GLU A 27 -34.78 20.95 -15.25
N SER A 28 -34.36 21.91 -14.43
CA SER A 28 -35.11 23.16 -14.20
C SER A 28 -35.13 24.07 -15.43
N GLY A 29 -34.12 24.01 -16.28
CA GLY A 29 -34.06 24.74 -17.55
C GLY A 29 -34.88 24.09 -18.65
N ALA A 30 -34.66 22.80 -18.95
CA ALA A 30 -35.21 22.14 -20.13
C ALA A 30 -36.70 21.77 -19.98
N ARG A 31 -37.15 21.27 -18.81
CA ARG A 31 -38.57 20.90 -18.60
C ARG A 31 -39.57 22.04 -18.86
N PRO A 32 -39.36 23.28 -18.41
CA PRO A 32 -40.26 24.40 -18.75
C PRO A 32 -40.31 24.70 -20.25
N HIS A 33 -39.20 24.56 -20.98
CA HIS A 33 -39.17 24.75 -22.42
C HIS A 33 -39.91 23.64 -23.17
N LEU A 34 -39.76 22.39 -22.75
CA LEU A 34 -40.52 21.26 -23.31
C LEU A 34 -42.02 21.40 -23.03
N ARG A 35 -42.41 21.77 -21.80
CA ARG A 35 -43.81 22.05 -21.44
C ARG A 35 -44.40 23.17 -22.29
N ARG A 36 -43.68 24.28 -22.47
CA ARG A 36 -44.13 25.40 -23.33
C ARG A 36 -44.26 24.97 -24.80
N SER A 37 -43.33 24.18 -25.31
CA SER A 37 -43.35 23.66 -26.68
C SER A 37 -44.54 22.73 -26.91
N ARG A 38 -44.82 21.84 -25.95
CA ARG A 38 -45.97 20.93 -25.97
C ARG A 38 -47.30 21.69 -25.88
N ALA A 39 -47.39 22.73 -25.04
CA ALA A 39 -48.56 23.61 -24.95
C ALA A 39 -48.75 24.47 -26.23
N GLY A 40 -47.69 24.77 -26.96
CA GLY A 40 -47.75 25.40 -28.28
C GLY A 40 -48.36 24.46 -29.33
N LEU A 41 -47.85 23.23 -29.43
CA LEU A 41 -48.37 22.20 -30.33
C LEU A 41 -49.81 21.80 -30.02
N GLY A 42 -50.19 21.73 -28.74
CA GLY A 42 -51.57 21.44 -28.35
C GLY A 42 -52.58 22.49 -28.85
N ARG A 43 -52.16 23.73 -29.10
CA ARG A 43 -53.02 24.82 -29.59
C ARG A 43 -53.27 24.78 -31.09
N THR A 44 -52.46 24.06 -31.87
CA THR A 44 -52.64 23.92 -33.33
C THR A 44 -53.42 22.66 -33.70
N ARG A 45 -53.66 21.78 -32.73
CA ARG A 45 -54.24 20.45 -32.90
C ARG A 45 -55.60 20.50 -33.62
N GLY A 46 -55.69 19.80 -34.75
CA GLY A 46 -56.95 19.62 -35.49
C GLY A 46 -57.22 20.58 -36.65
N ARG A 47 -56.26 21.43 -37.06
CA ARG A 47 -56.44 22.40 -38.17
C ARG A 47 -56.26 21.85 -39.60
N GLY A 48 -56.22 20.53 -39.79
CA GLY A 48 -56.14 19.89 -41.11
C GLY A 48 -55.30 18.61 -41.10
N SER A 49 -55.41 17.79 -42.15
CA SER A 49 -54.75 16.47 -42.24
C SER A 49 -53.22 16.54 -42.30
N MET A 50 -52.65 17.54 -42.98
CA MET A 50 -51.19 17.79 -42.95
C MET A 50 -50.71 18.27 -41.59
N ALA A 51 -51.48 19.12 -40.90
CA ALA A 51 -51.14 19.60 -39.57
C ALA A 51 -51.09 18.44 -38.56
N ALA A 52 -52.04 17.50 -38.64
CA ALA A 52 -52.07 16.32 -37.77
C ALA A 52 -50.84 15.40 -37.94
N ALA A 53 -50.33 15.23 -39.17
CA ALA A 53 -49.14 14.43 -39.44
C ALA A 53 -47.86 15.08 -38.88
N VAL A 54 -47.72 16.39 -39.07
CA VAL A 54 -46.59 17.17 -38.52
C VAL A 54 -46.63 17.21 -36.99
N GLU A 55 -47.82 17.36 -36.40
CA GLU A 55 -48.02 17.33 -34.95
C GLU A 55 -47.67 15.97 -34.34
N GLY A 56 -48.06 14.86 -34.99
CA GLY A 56 -47.71 13.51 -34.54
C GLY A 56 -46.20 13.24 -34.58
N GLY A 57 -45.49 13.80 -35.57
CA GLY A 57 -44.03 13.76 -35.62
C GLY A 57 -43.37 14.59 -34.52
N ALA A 58 -43.82 15.83 -34.32
CA ALA A 58 -43.29 16.72 -33.30
C ALA A 58 -43.56 16.22 -31.86
N GLU A 59 -44.72 15.61 -31.61
CA GLU A 59 -45.05 15.01 -30.31
C GLU A 59 -44.13 13.82 -29.98
N LYS A 60 -43.80 12.97 -30.98
CA LYS A 60 -42.82 11.89 -30.80
C LYS A 60 -41.42 12.41 -30.50
N ILE A 61 -40.99 13.47 -31.18
CA ILE A 61 -39.68 14.08 -30.95
C ILE A 61 -39.61 14.69 -29.55
N LEU A 62 -40.61 15.46 -29.13
CA LEU A 62 -40.64 16.06 -27.79
C LEU A 62 -40.64 15.00 -26.69
N ARG A 63 -41.37 13.90 -26.88
CA ARG A 63 -41.37 12.78 -25.94
C ARG A 63 -40.00 12.10 -25.87
N ALA A 64 -39.34 11.88 -27.00
CA ALA A 64 -37.99 11.32 -27.02
C ALA A 64 -36.97 12.23 -26.31
N ILE A 65 -37.11 13.56 -26.44
CA ILE A 65 -36.27 14.52 -25.73
C ILE A 65 -36.54 14.48 -24.22
N GLU A 66 -37.81 14.42 -23.81
CA GLU A 66 -38.21 14.31 -22.39
C GLU A 66 -37.65 13.03 -21.75
N GLU A 67 -37.76 11.89 -22.44
CA GLU A 67 -37.20 10.61 -21.99
C GLU A 67 -35.66 10.64 -21.91
N ALA A 68 -34.99 11.27 -22.86
CA ALA A 68 -33.54 11.43 -22.85
C ALA A 68 -33.06 12.35 -21.71
N GLU A 69 -33.78 13.45 -21.43
CA GLU A 69 -33.49 14.36 -20.33
C GLU A 69 -33.64 13.66 -18.97
N GLU A 70 -34.71 12.87 -18.78
CA GLU A 70 -34.92 12.09 -17.56
C GLU A 70 -33.81 11.06 -17.33
N GLN A 71 -33.39 10.36 -18.40
CA GLN A 71 -32.27 9.41 -18.32
C GLN A 71 -30.95 10.10 -17.98
N LEU A 72 -30.66 11.24 -18.60
CA LEU A 72 -29.46 12.02 -18.31
C LEU A 72 -29.45 12.52 -16.86
N HIS A 73 -30.57 13.09 -16.40
CA HIS A 73 -30.72 13.58 -15.03
C HIS A 73 -30.45 12.46 -14.01
N LYS A 74 -31.09 11.30 -14.20
CA LYS A 74 -30.87 10.12 -13.37
C LYS A 74 -29.41 9.67 -13.40
N HIS A 75 -28.80 9.62 -14.59
CA HIS A 75 -27.41 9.21 -14.73
C HIS A 75 -26.44 10.15 -13.99
N LEU A 76 -26.62 11.47 -14.09
CA LEU A 76 -25.78 12.44 -13.38
C LEU A 76 -25.91 12.30 -11.86
N HIS A 77 -27.11 12.03 -11.35
CA HIS A 77 -27.31 11.71 -9.94
C HIS A 77 -26.60 10.42 -9.50
N ASP A 78 -26.69 9.36 -10.32
CA ASP A 78 -26.00 8.10 -10.05
C ASP A 78 -24.48 8.28 -10.05
N VAL A 79 -23.93 9.08 -10.98
CA VAL A 79 -22.51 9.45 -11.01
C VAL A 79 -22.12 10.22 -9.75
N SER A 80 -22.88 11.25 -9.37
CA SER A 80 -22.65 12.03 -8.14
C SER A 80 -22.61 11.14 -6.89
N LYS A 81 -23.56 10.21 -6.77
CA LYS A 81 -23.57 9.21 -5.69
C LYS A 81 -22.33 8.31 -5.73
N GLY A 82 -21.92 7.86 -6.92
CA GLY A 82 -20.70 7.08 -7.12
C GLY A 82 -19.45 7.81 -6.65
N VAL A 83 -19.31 9.10 -6.98
CA VAL A 83 -18.20 9.96 -6.56
C VAL A 83 -18.14 10.09 -5.03
N ARG A 84 -19.29 10.29 -4.36
CA ARG A 84 -19.34 10.33 -2.89
C ARG A 84 -18.90 9.02 -2.25
N ILE A 85 -19.41 7.90 -2.75
CA ILE A 85 -19.02 6.56 -2.27
C ILE A 85 -17.51 6.34 -2.47
N MET A 86 -16.95 6.80 -3.59
CA MET A 86 -15.51 6.75 -3.85
C MET A 86 -14.72 7.54 -2.80
N GLY A 87 -15.13 8.77 -2.50
CA GLY A 87 -14.53 9.59 -1.45
C GLY A 87 -14.57 8.92 -0.07
N GLU A 88 -15.71 8.34 0.32
CA GLU A 88 -15.87 7.61 1.58
C GLU A 88 -14.96 6.37 1.66
N ASN A 89 -14.90 5.60 0.57
CA ASN A 89 -14.05 4.41 0.48
C ASN A 89 -12.57 4.79 0.61
N HIS A 90 -12.15 5.89 -0.01
CA HIS A 90 -10.78 6.39 0.12
C HIS A 90 -10.45 6.84 1.54
N ALA A 91 -11.31 7.65 2.16
CA ALA A 91 -11.11 8.10 3.54
C ALA A 91 -11.03 6.92 4.52
N ARG A 92 -11.90 5.91 4.35
CA ARG A 92 -11.87 4.70 5.17
C ARG A 92 -10.58 3.90 4.97
N ASN A 93 -10.14 3.74 3.73
CA ASN A 93 -8.90 3.03 3.43
C ASN A 93 -7.67 3.73 4.02
N ASP A 94 -7.61 5.06 3.94
CA ASP A 94 -6.50 5.84 4.50
C ASP A 94 -6.46 5.73 6.04
N LYS A 95 -7.61 5.82 6.71
CA LYS A 95 -7.70 5.60 8.16
C LYS A 95 -7.29 4.18 8.56
N ASN A 96 -7.64 3.18 7.76
CA ASN A 96 -7.23 1.80 8.02
C ASN A 96 -5.71 1.64 7.89
N ILE A 97 -5.09 2.23 6.87
CA ILE A 97 -3.63 2.23 6.69
C ILE A 97 -2.94 2.94 7.85
N GLU A 98 -3.43 4.11 8.24
CA GLU A 98 -2.89 4.85 9.39
C GLU A 98 -2.97 4.02 10.68
N THR A 99 -4.11 3.38 10.94
CA THR A 99 -4.30 2.52 12.12
C THR A 99 -3.33 1.34 12.10
N MET A 100 -3.13 0.71 10.92
CA MET A 100 -2.15 -0.37 10.76
C MET A 100 -0.72 0.10 11.03
N LEU A 101 -0.32 1.26 10.47
CA LEU A 101 1.02 1.82 10.65
C LEU A 101 1.28 2.23 12.11
N ASN A 102 0.34 2.91 12.75
CA ASN A 102 0.45 3.27 14.17
C ASN A 102 0.55 2.02 15.05
N GLY A 103 -0.26 1.00 14.77
CA GLY A 103 -0.19 -0.28 15.48
C GLY A 103 1.13 -1.05 15.28
N ILE A 104 1.85 -0.82 14.18
CA ILE A 104 3.21 -1.34 13.96
C ILE A 104 4.23 -0.54 14.77
N VAL A 105 4.13 0.79 14.75
CA VAL A 105 5.03 1.69 15.49
C VAL A 105 4.94 1.44 16.99
N ASP A 106 3.73 1.34 17.54
CA ASP A 106 3.54 1.13 18.97
C ASP A 106 4.06 -0.23 19.43
N ARG A 107 3.82 -1.30 18.64
CA ARG A 107 4.40 -2.63 18.94
C ARG A 107 5.92 -2.62 18.87
N SER A 108 6.49 -1.93 17.87
CA SER A 108 7.93 -1.76 17.75
C SER A 108 8.51 -1.02 18.96
N ARG A 109 7.82 0.01 19.47
CA ARG A 109 8.23 0.72 20.71
C ARG A 109 8.14 -0.18 21.94
N THR A 110 7.10 -0.99 22.04
CA THR A 110 6.98 -1.98 23.12
C THR A 110 8.12 -3.00 23.07
N GLN A 111 8.47 -3.50 21.87
CA GLN A 111 9.60 -4.42 21.71
C GLN A 111 10.95 -3.77 22.01
N ASP A 112 11.16 -2.53 21.56
CA ASP A 112 12.32 -1.73 21.95
C ASP A 112 12.38 -1.60 23.49
N GLY A 113 11.25 -1.35 24.16
CA GLY A 113 11.16 -1.29 25.63
C GLY A 113 11.43 -2.62 26.34
N ILE A 114 10.95 -3.74 25.81
CA ILE A 114 11.24 -5.10 26.33
C ILE A 114 12.75 -5.37 26.23
N ARG A 115 13.35 -5.05 25.08
CA ARG A 115 14.79 -5.18 24.85
C ARG A 115 15.58 -4.28 25.80
N ASP A 116 15.17 -3.01 25.95
CA ASP A 116 15.92 -2.01 26.71
C ASP A 116 15.72 -2.12 28.24
N GLY A 117 14.65 -2.80 28.69
CA GLY A 117 14.15 -2.76 30.07
C GLY A 117 14.37 -4.00 30.96
N GLY A 118 14.74 -5.19 30.45
CA GLY A 118 14.63 -6.38 31.32
C GLY A 118 15.26 -7.71 30.90
N GLY A 119 16.56 -7.75 30.56
CA GLY A 119 17.34 -9.00 30.67
C GLY A 119 17.53 -9.82 29.39
N ILE A 120 16.88 -9.46 28.27
CA ILE A 120 17.22 -9.99 26.95
C ILE A 120 18.28 -9.08 26.30
N GLY A 121 19.46 -9.06 26.93
CA GLY A 121 20.72 -8.54 26.38
C GLY A 121 20.74 -7.08 25.95
N LYS A 122 20.87 -6.17 26.92
CA LYS A 122 21.83 -5.05 26.79
C LYS A 122 23.25 -5.66 26.80
N ASP A 123 24.24 -5.19 26.04
CA ASP A 123 24.27 -4.09 25.09
C ASP A 123 25.59 -4.18 24.32
N ARG A 124 25.49 -4.07 22.98
CA ARG A 124 26.59 -3.74 22.07
C ARG A 124 27.64 -4.86 21.93
N PRO A 125 28.46 -4.81 20.88
CA PRO A 125 29.60 -5.72 20.80
C PRO A 125 30.50 -5.54 22.01
N ASP A 126 30.93 -6.65 22.59
CA ASP A 126 31.90 -6.66 23.68
C ASP A 126 33.26 -6.21 23.13
N PRO A 127 33.72 -4.99 23.45
CA PRO A 127 34.91 -4.42 22.85
C PRO A 127 36.19 -5.12 23.33
N THR A 128 36.08 -6.00 24.33
CA THR A 128 37.21 -6.78 24.85
C THR A 128 37.45 -8.08 24.09
N LYS A 129 36.53 -8.47 23.18
CA LYS A 129 36.63 -9.69 22.37
C LYS A 129 37.05 -9.36 20.94
N ASP A 130 37.80 -10.29 20.35
CA ASP A 130 38.14 -10.21 18.94
C ASP A 130 36.89 -10.44 18.08
N ALA A 131 36.79 -9.66 17.00
CA ALA A 131 35.71 -9.79 16.05
C ALA A 131 35.82 -11.11 15.30
N HIS A 132 34.69 -11.82 15.19
CA HIS A 132 34.58 -13.03 14.39
C HIS A 132 34.12 -12.69 12.98
N ASP A 133 34.87 -13.15 11.98
CA ASP A 133 34.53 -12.94 10.57
C ASP A 133 33.52 -13.99 10.12
N VAL A 134 32.36 -13.52 9.66
CA VAL A 134 31.30 -14.35 9.08
C VAL A 134 31.30 -14.14 7.57
N THR A 135 31.48 -15.22 6.82
CA THR A 135 31.41 -15.16 5.37
C THR A 135 29.98 -15.32 4.89
N LEU A 136 29.53 -14.39 4.04
CA LEU A 136 28.29 -14.48 3.26
C LEU A 136 28.63 -14.75 1.80
N GLU A 137 28.04 -15.78 1.23
CA GLU A 137 28.27 -16.23 -0.14
C GLU A 137 26.99 -16.13 -0.97
N TRP A 138 27.08 -15.49 -2.13
CA TRP A 138 26.03 -15.58 -3.13
C TRP A 138 26.03 -16.98 -3.76
N LYS A 139 24.86 -17.61 -3.86
CA LYS A 139 24.65 -18.94 -4.43
C LYS A 139 23.66 -18.87 -5.59
N PRO A 140 23.78 -19.76 -6.59
CA PRO A 140 22.79 -19.90 -7.65
C PRO A 140 21.38 -20.11 -7.07
N GLY A 141 20.41 -19.37 -7.60
CA GLY A 141 19.02 -19.37 -7.11
C GLY A 141 18.66 -18.23 -6.17
N MET A 142 19.65 -17.49 -5.63
CA MET A 142 19.38 -16.21 -4.95
C MET A 142 19.36 -15.04 -5.94
N PRO A 143 18.35 -14.15 -5.92
CA PRO A 143 18.41 -12.91 -6.68
C PRO A 143 19.64 -12.07 -6.27
N LYS A 144 20.55 -11.80 -7.21
CA LYS A 144 21.83 -11.10 -6.96
C LYS A 144 21.65 -9.79 -6.21
N GLN A 145 20.72 -8.94 -6.66
CA GLN A 145 20.44 -7.65 -6.01
C GLN A 145 19.89 -7.79 -4.58
N ALA A 146 19.10 -8.84 -4.31
CA ALA A 146 18.53 -9.08 -2.98
C ALA A 146 19.64 -9.49 -2.00
N PHE A 147 20.52 -10.40 -2.43
CA PHE A 147 21.69 -10.79 -1.68
C PHE A 147 22.62 -9.60 -1.46
N GLU A 148 23.00 -8.88 -2.53
CA GLU A 148 23.92 -7.75 -2.47
C GLU A 148 23.48 -6.71 -1.45
N ARG A 149 22.21 -6.29 -1.53
CA ARG A 149 21.65 -5.27 -0.65
C ARG A 149 21.74 -5.68 0.82
N LYS A 150 21.44 -6.95 1.13
CA LYS A 150 21.49 -7.45 2.51
C LYS A 150 22.93 -7.66 2.98
N ALA A 151 23.76 -8.31 2.16
CA ALA A 151 25.16 -8.58 2.47
C ALA A 151 25.93 -7.28 2.72
N LYS A 152 25.77 -6.25 1.86
CA LYS A 152 26.40 -4.93 2.05
C LYS A 152 25.88 -4.19 3.28
N ALA A 153 24.58 -4.31 3.58
CA ALA A 153 24.04 -3.70 4.80
C ALA A 153 24.64 -4.34 6.06
N LEU A 154 24.77 -5.67 6.09
CA LEU A 154 25.39 -6.39 7.20
C LEU A 154 26.90 -6.10 7.28
N GLN A 155 27.61 -6.04 6.15
CA GLN A 155 29.02 -5.63 6.09
C GLN A 155 29.25 -4.26 6.70
N ARG A 156 28.46 -3.26 6.26
CA ARG A 156 28.54 -1.92 6.83
C ARG A 156 28.27 -1.91 8.33
N LEU A 157 27.27 -2.66 8.81
CA LEU A 157 26.99 -2.75 10.26
C LEU A 157 28.14 -3.42 11.02
N GLY A 158 28.83 -4.38 10.43
CA GLY A 158 30.02 -5.02 11.00
C GLY A 158 31.20 -4.05 11.06
N GLU A 159 31.44 -3.28 10.00
CA GLU A 159 32.46 -2.22 9.93
C GLU A 159 32.19 -1.08 10.93
N GLU A 160 30.94 -0.71 11.12
CA GLU A 160 30.50 0.29 12.11
C GLU A 160 30.54 -0.26 13.55
N GLY A 161 30.92 -1.53 13.76
CA GLY A 161 30.99 -2.14 15.08
C GLY A 161 29.62 -2.24 15.76
N GLN A 162 28.58 -2.57 14.98
CA GLN A 162 27.20 -2.70 15.49
C GLN A 162 26.73 -4.16 15.54
N LEU A 163 27.41 -5.08 14.86
CA LEU A 163 27.04 -6.50 14.87
C LEU A 163 27.72 -7.26 16.00
N PHE A 164 26.94 -8.08 16.70
CA PHE A 164 27.42 -8.95 17.76
C PHE A 164 26.53 -10.17 17.95
N LYS A 165 27.08 -11.24 18.50
CA LYS A 165 26.29 -12.43 18.87
C LYS A 165 25.22 -12.04 19.89
N TYR A 166 23.95 -12.13 19.50
CA TYR A 166 22.83 -11.81 20.38
C TYR A 166 22.73 -12.81 21.55
N LYS A 167 22.41 -12.29 22.73
CA LYS A 167 22.23 -13.04 23.97
C LYS A 167 20.81 -13.58 24.09
N GLY A 168 20.66 -14.90 24.13
CA GLY A 168 19.37 -15.58 24.31
C GLY A 168 18.72 -16.05 23.01
N LYS A 169 17.46 -16.51 23.08
CA LYS A 169 16.75 -17.00 21.89
C LYS A 169 16.06 -15.84 21.19
N THR A 170 16.19 -15.78 19.87
CA THR A 170 15.49 -14.79 19.04
C THR A 170 13.97 -14.85 19.17
N GLU A 171 13.43 -16.01 19.58
CA GLU A 171 11.99 -16.21 19.80
C GLU A 171 11.45 -15.44 21.00
N ASP A 172 12.29 -15.16 22.00
CA ASP A 172 11.86 -14.57 23.27
C ASP A 172 11.51 -13.08 23.13
N TYR A 173 12.03 -12.40 22.10
CA TYR A 173 11.77 -10.98 21.84
C TYR A 173 11.17 -10.71 20.45
N ARG A 174 10.95 -11.75 19.64
CA ARG A 174 10.35 -11.60 18.32
C ARG A 174 8.82 -11.54 18.40
N ASP A 175 8.23 -10.43 18.01
CA ASP A 175 6.80 -10.29 17.77
C ASP A 175 6.46 -10.59 16.29
N LYS A 176 5.96 -11.79 16.05
CA LYS A 176 5.52 -12.23 14.71
C LYS A 176 4.42 -11.34 14.12
N GLU A 177 3.66 -10.62 14.94
CA GLU A 177 2.63 -9.70 14.43
C GLU A 177 3.24 -8.43 13.82
N ILE A 178 4.46 -8.01 14.19
CA ILE A 178 5.14 -6.88 13.54
C ILE A 178 5.38 -7.21 12.07
N THR A 179 5.94 -8.38 11.77
CA THR A 179 6.21 -8.81 10.38
C THR A 179 4.93 -9.04 9.59
N LYS A 180 3.90 -9.64 10.21
CA LYS A 180 2.58 -9.84 9.58
C LYS A 180 1.90 -8.52 9.24
N LYS A 181 1.85 -7.57 10.17
CA LYS A 181 1.25 -6.25 9.94
C LYS A 181 2.04 -5.43 8.94
N TYR A 182 3.38 -5.49 8.98
CA TYR A 182 4.24 -4.83 8.00
C TYR A 182 3.91 -5.29 6.57
N LYS A 183 3.78 -6.61 6.36
CA LYS A 183 3.40 -7.16 5.06
C LYS A 183 2.02 -6.70 4.60
N GLY A 184 1.02 -6.75 5.49
CA GLY A 184 -0.33 -6.27 5.19
C GLY A 184 -0.38 -4.77 4.87
N ALA A 185 0.38 -3.95 5.61
CA ALA A 185 0.49 -2.51 5.36
C ALA A 185 1.15 -2.20 4.01
N LEU A 186 2.17 -2.97 3.62
CA LEU A 186 2.82 -2.84 2.31
C LEU A 186 1.86 -3.19 1.17
N GLU A 187 1.11 -4.29 1.26
CA GLU A 187 0.10 -4.67 0.27
C GLU A 187 -0.96 -3.57 0.11
N ALA A 188 -1.45 -3.02 1.24
CA ALA A 188 -2.42 -1.93 1.22
C ALA A 188 -1.84 -0.66 0.58
N LEU A 189 -0.55 -0.38 0.81
CA LEU A 189 0.13 0.78 0.23
C LEU A 189 0.40 0.64 -1.27
N ILE A 190 0.78 -0.54 -1.74
CA ILE A 190 0.92 -0.85 -3.18
C ILE A 190 -0.42 -0.60 -3.88
N ARG A 191 -1.50 -1.21 -3.38
CA ARG A 191 -2.85 -1.03 -3.94
C ARG A 191 -3.35 0.41 -3.88
N ARG A 192 -2.91 1.18 -2.87
CA ARG A 192 -3.26 2.60 -2.76
C ARG A 192 -2.51 3.47 -3.78
N ASN A 193 -1.24 3.19 -4.00
CA ASN A 193 -0.38 4.01 -4.85
C ASN A 193 -0.58 3.72 -6.35
N HIS A 194 -1.13 2.55 -6.70
CA HIS A 194 -1.38 2.11 -8.07
C HIS A 194 -2.89 1.88 -8.32
N LYS A 195 -3.74 2.81 -7.89
CA LYS A 195 -5.20 2.72 -8.09
C LYS A 195 -5.60 2.86 -9.56
N ASP A 196 -4.78 3.58 -10.31
CA ASP A 196 -4.85 3.84 -11.74
C ASP A 196 -4.42 2.64 -12.60
N ASP A 197 -3.68 1.70 -12.01
CA ASP A 197 -3.26 0.45 -12.64
C ASP A 197 -3.55 -0.76 -11.71
N PRO A 198 -4.81 -1.21 -11.65
CA PRO A 198 -5.22 -2.27 -10.73
C PRO A 198 -4.60 -3.64 -11.08
N GLU A 199 -4.24 -3.87 -12.35
CA GLU A 199 -3.59 -5.10 -12.79
C GLU A 199 -2.15 -5.15 -12.26
N PHE A 200 -1.38 -4.09 -12.46
CA PHE A 200 -0.06 -3.95 -11.85
C PHE A 200 -0.11 -4.01 -10.32
N ALA A 201 -1.09 -3.35 -9.70
CA ALA A 201 -1.25 -3.35 -8.25
C ALA A 201 -1.46 -4.75 -7.68
N GLU A 202 -2.26 -5.59 -8.35
CA GLU A 202 -2.45 -6.98 -7.91
C GLU A 202 -1.21 -7.83 -8.19
N GLU A 203 -0.55 -7.68 -9.33
CA GLU A 203 0.69 -8.39 -9.63
C GLU A 203 1.78 -8.06 -8.60
N ALA A 204 1.97 -6.78 -8.29
CA ALA A 204 2.92 -6.31 -7.27
C ALA A 204 2.55 -6.80 -5.86
N ALA A 205 1.25 -6.82 -5.51
CA ALA A 205 0.78 -7.38 -4.24
C ALA A 205 1.05 -8.90 -4.16
N VAL A 206 0.83 -9.65 -5.24
CA VAL A 206 1.13 -11.09 -5.33
C VAL A 206 2.63 -11.34 -5.23
N ALA A 207 3.46 -10.51 -5.87
CA ALA A 207 4.92 -10.57 -5.72
C ALA A 207 5.34 -10.33 -4.26
N ALA A 208 4.80 -9.29 -3.61
CA ALA A 208 5.04 -9.00 -2.19
C ALA A 208 4.57 -10.14 -1.27
N ARG A 209 3.50 -10.86 -1.62
CA ARG A 209 3.04 -12.07 -0.89
C ARG A 209 4.03 -13.22 -0.94
N LYS A 210 4.80 -13.36 -2.02
CA LYS A 210 5.84 -14.38 -2.14
C LYS A 210 7.11 -14.02 -1.37
N MET A 211 7.33 -12.73 -1.13
CA MET A 211 8.45 -12.22 -0.33
C MET A 211 8.21 -12.38 1.19
N GLN A 212 9.30 -12.35 1.94
CA GLN A 212 9.30 -12.38 3.40
C GLN A 212 9.77 -11.04 3.98
N PRO A 213 9.10 -10.51 5.02
CA PRO A 213 9.65 -9.44 5.83
C PRO A 213 10.89 -9.96 6.54
N ASP A 214 11.99 -9.27 6.33
CA ASP A 214 13.31 -9.66 6.78
C ASP A 214 13.98 -8.50 7.51
N HIS A 215 14.76 -8.83 8.53
CA HIS A 215 15.50 -7.88 9.33
C HIS A 215 16.83 -7.55 8.65
N VAL A 216 17.05 -6.27 8.31
CA VAL A 216 18.28 -5.78 7.66
C VAL A 216 19.49 -6.03 8.55
N ASN A 217 19.41 -5.65 9.83
CA ASN A 217 20.27 -6.18 10.87
C ASN A 217 19.62 -7.44 11.43
N GLU A 218 20.29 -8.57 11.27
CA GLU A 218 19.77 -9.87 11.70
C GLU A 218 19.54 -9.92 13.21
N LEU A 219 18.43 -10.53 13.62
CA LEU A 219 18.05 -10.66 15.04
C LEU A 219 19.16 -11.36 15.85
N GLN A 220 19.76 -12.40 15.27
CA GLN A 220 20.87 -13.14 15.88
C GLN A 220 22.18 -12.35 15.96
N THR A 221 22.30 -11.23 15.23
CA THR A 221 23.46 -10.33 15.24
C THR A 221 23.20 -9.02 15.98
N GLY A 222 22.16 -8.96 16.83
CA GLY A 222 21.84 -7.79 17.64
C GLY A 222 20.85 -6.80 17.00
N GLY A 223 20.24 -7.16 15.87
CA GLY A 223 19.24 -6.35 15.20
C GLY A 223 17.94 -6.19 16.00
N PRO A 224 17.32 -5.00 16.01
CA PRO A 224 16.04 -4.80 16.69
C PRO A 224 14.89 -5.46 15.92
N ASP A 225 13.95 -6.06 16.64
CA ASP A 225 12.68 -6.53 16.07
C ASP A 225 11.70 -5.35 15.88
N ALA A 226 12.07 -4.47 14.94
CA ALA A 226 11.42 -3.19 14.73
C ALA A 226 11.09 -2.99 13.26
N TRP A 227 9.99 -2.31 12.97
CA TRP A 227 9.55 -2.06 11.60
C TRP A 227 10.60 -1.32 10.75
N ARG A 228 11.37 -0.43 11.38
CA ARG A 228 12.47 0.32 10.73
C ARG A 228 13.55 -0.61 10.18
N ASN A 229 13.74 -1.76 10.84
CA ASN A 229 14.69 -2.80 10.48
C ASN A 229 14.10 -3.82 9.50
N LEU A 230 12.82 -3.74 9.13
CA LEU A 230 12.21 -4.67 8.19
C LEU A 230 12.32 -4.18 6.75
N ARG A 231 12.68 -5.09 5.83
CA ARG A 231 12.59 -4.92 4.38
C ARG A 231 12.04 -6.20 3.75
N MET A 232 11.37 -6.07 2.61
CA MET A 232 10.95 -7.27 1.88
C MET A 232 12.16 -7.88 1.19
N LEU A 233 12.36 -9.18 1.42
CA LEU A 233 13.41 -9.96 0.79
C LEU A 233 12.81 -11.21 0.14
N ASP A 234 13.50 -11.69 -0.89
CA ASP A 234 13.23 -13.02 -1.44
C ASP A 234 13.39 -14.09 -0.35
N ARG A 235 12.49 -15.08 -0.37
CA ARG A 235 12.42 -16.13 0.66
C ARG A 235 13.68 -17.00 0.67
N THR A 236 14.17 -17.38 -0.50
CA THR A 236 15.37 -18.24 -0.62
C THR A 236 16.59 -17.50 -0.08
N THR A 237 16.75 -16.25 -0.50
CA THR A 237 17.84 -15.38 -0.02
C THR A 237 17.81 -15.18 1.49
N ASN A 238 16.62 -14.95 2.05
CA ASN A 238 16.45 -14.79 3.49
C ASN A 238 16.88 -16.04 4.26
N PHE A 239 16.41 -17.21 3.82
CA PHE A 239 16.73 -18.48 4.46
C PHE A 239 18.22 -18.82 4.35
N GLU A 240 18.83 -18.63 3.18
CA GLU A 240 20.24 -18.90 2.96
C GLU A 240 21.13 -18.01 3.84
N ILE A 241 20.95 -16.69 3.81
CA ILE A 241 21.79 -15.77 4.60
C ILE A 241 21.62 -16.03 6.10
N GLY A 242 20.39 -16.00 6.60
CA GLY A 242 20.14 -16.09 8.04
C GLY A 242 20.38 -17.48 8.62
N THR A 243 19.78 -18.51 8.00
CA THR A 243 19.74 -19.87 8.57
C THR A 243 20.92 -20.73 8.15
N GLN A 244 21.36 -20.64 6.89
CA GLN A 244 22.41 -21.52 6.36
C GLN A 244 23.81 -20.93 6.52
N GLN A 245 23.96 -19.61 6.46
CA GLN A 245 25.29 -18.98 6.47
C GLN A 245 25.63 -18.37 7.82
N ILE A 246 24.83 -17.43 8.34
CA ILE A 246 25.16 -16.74 9.60
C ILE A 246 25.04 -17.67 10.80
N ARG A 247 23.87 -18.32 10.97
CA ARG A 247 23.56 -19.09 12.18
C ARG A 247 24.62 -20.16 12.51
N PRO A 248 25.12 -20.98 11.55
CA PRO A 248 26.14 -21.98 11.87
C PRO A 248 27.48 -21.38 12.27
N GLN A 249 27.87 -20.24 11.67
CA GLN A 249 29.15 -19.58 11.98
C GLN A 249 29.15 -18.93 13.36
N ILE A 250 28.00 -18.43 13.83
CA ILE A 250 27.91 -17.71 15.11
C ILE A 250 27.28 -18.51 16.25
N ARG A 251 26.83 -19.75 16.02
CA ARG A 251 26.04 -20.50 17.02
C ARG A 251 26.81 -20.69 18.32
N ASP A 252 28.08 -21.04 18.18
CA ASP A 252 28.93 -21.49 19.29
C ASP A 252 29.82 -20.34 19.84
N LEU A 253 29.61 -19.11 19.35
CA LEU A 253 30.27 -17.92 19.87
C LEU A 253 29.69 -17.50 21.23
N PRO A 254 30.51 -16.94 22.13
CA PRO A 254 30.03 -16.31 23.35
C PRO A 254 29.06 -15.17 23.05
N ASP A 255 28.08 -14.97 23.93
CA ASP A 255 27.19 -13.81 23.87
C ASP A 255 28.01 -12.50 23.84
N GLY A 256 27.57 -11.55 23.02
CA GLY A 256 28.20 -10.25 22.84
C GLY A 256 29.45 -10.26 21.95
N ASN A 257 29.91 -11.41 21.42
CA ASN A 257 31.09 -11.42 20.55
C ASN A 257 30.87 -10.52 19.32
N PRO A 258 31.76 -9.57 19.02
CA PRO A 258 31.66 -8.75 17.81
C PRO A 258 31.70 -9.61 16.54
N ILE A 259 30.98 -9.17 15.52
CA ILE A 259 30.89 -9.87 14.23
C ILE A 259 31.29 -8.91 13.11
N ARG A 260 32.09 -9.40 12.16
CA ARG A 260 32.36 -8.76 10.88
C ARG A 260 31.83 -9.63 9.75
N ILE A 261 31.59 -9.04 8.59
CA ILE A 261 31.01 -9.74 7.46
C ILE A 261 31.92 -9.61 6.25
N ASP A 262 32.28 -10.76 5.69
CA ASP A 262 32.97 -10.85 4.41
C ASP A 262 32.00 -11.34 3.34
N ILE A 263 32.05 -10.73 2.16
CA ILE A 263 31.13 -11.06 1.05
C ILE A 263 31.91 -11.81 -0.03
N LYS A 264 31.40 -12.97 -0.46
CA LYS A 264 31.91 -13.78 -1.58
C LYS A 264 30.86 -13.97 -2.66
N TRP A 265 31.31 -14.03 -3.91
CA TRP A 265 30.44 -14.18 -5.09
C TRP A 265 30.76 -15.48 -5.82
N TRP A 266 29.76 -16.34 -6.03
CA TRP A 266 29.92 -17.59 -6.79
C TRP A 266 29.60 -17.44 -8.30
N PRO A 267 30.23 -18.24 -9.18
CA PRO A 267 31.59 -18.76 -9.01
C PRO A 267 32.55 -17.58 -9.19
N ASP A 268 33.61 -17.51 -8.40
CA ASP A 268 34.59 -16.43 -8.50
C ASP A 268 35.00 -16.20 -9.98
N ASP A 269 34.97 -14.94 -10.43
CA ASP A 269 35.73 -14.53 -11.62
C ASP A 269 37.24 -14.66 -11.32
#